data_AF-A0A2S2QUK3-F1
#
_entry.id   AF-A0A2S2QUK3-F1
#
_cell.length_a   1.000
_cell.length_b   1.000
_cell.length_c   1.000
_cell.angle_alpha   90.00
_cell.angle_beta   90.00
_cell.angle_gamma   90.00
#
_symmetry.space_group_name_H-M   'P 1'
#
loop_
_entity.id
_entity.type
_entity.pdbx_description
1 polymer ?
#
loop_
_entity_poly.entity_id
_entity_poly.type
_entity_poly.pdbx_seq_one_letter_code
_entity_poly.pdbx_strand_id
1 'polypeptide(L)'
;MIIFFSAIASSAPIWQFNGMTPCNNFYKVASLSYRNKSAECAATISNSWNAINNITKTESGKLWLTKNWMLCQPLNNTDDVTQLKDWAAGMYEYLAMNDLPYPSSMIEKLCEQMTYHALGDENLLMSVFRGLSVLFNSTGESECLKYETVNPESTERGWRYQTCTEMVFPDCANGGEDDIFEPNPWDFEEYAQKCEKKYGVRPIADAIEKQYGGRNLKTASNIIFSNGLWDPFSSGGVLKNISSTVQALLMPKTTHQVDLLASHPNDTLIVVQTREAHKRWIKKWIDDYRLSDIP
;
A
#
# COMPACT_ATOMS: atom_id res chain seq x y z
N MET A 1 -34.73 2.67 -12.62
CA MET A 1 -34.31 1.33 -12.17
C MET A 1 -33.14 1.51 -11.23
N ILE A 2 -33.31 1.23 -9.93
CA ILE A 2 -32.21 1.20 -8.96
C ILE A 2 -31.63 -0.21 -9.00
N ILE A 3 -30.35 -0.34 -9.36
CA ILE A 3 -29.66 -1.65 -9.40
C ILE A 3 -29.08 -1.98 -8.01
N PHE A 4 -28.54 -0.97 -7.32
CA PHE A 4 -28.07 -1.05 -5.94
C PHE A 4 -28.58 0.15 -5.16
N PHE A 5 -29.14 -0.09 -3.97
CA PHE A 5 -29.75 0.96 -3.14
C PHE A 5 -28.74 1.68 -2.23
N SER A 6 -27.61 1.03 -1.94
CA SER A 6 -26.62 1.50 -0.97
C SER A 6 -25.28 0.78 -1.14
N ALA A 7 -24.20 1.34 -0.57
CA ALA A 7 -22.87 0.74 -0.58
C ALA A 7 -22.11 0.90 0.75
N ILE A 8 -21.34 -0.13 1.10
CA ILE A 8 -20.23 -0.02 2.06
C ILE A 8 -18.94 0.00 1.24
N ALA A 9 -18.18 1.08 1.34
CA ALA A 9 -16.91 1.29 0.64
C ALA A 9 -15.77 1.30 1.66
N SER A 10 -15.27 0.12 2.02
CA SER A 10 -14.15 -0.02 2.97
C SER A 10 -12.79 0.18 2.29
N SER A 11 -11.94 1.02 2.89
CA SER A 11 -10.62 1.43 2.40
C SER A 11 -10.62 1.75 0.90
N ALA A 12 -11.64 2.47 0.43
CA ALA A 12 -11.78 2.85 -0.97
C ALA A 12 -11.08 4.20 -1.23
N PRO A 13 -9.92 4.23 -1.91
CA PRO A 13 -9.13 5.45 -2.12
C PRO A 13 -9.66 6.27 -3.30
N ILE A 14 -10.95 6.64 -3.29
CA ILE A 14 -11.62 7.28 -4.44
C ILE A 14 -11.09 8.68 -4.78
N TRP A 15 -10.21 9.25 -3.94
CA TRP A 15 -9.50 10.51 -4.16
C TRP A 15 -8.00 10.32 -4.37
N GLN A 16 -7.49 9.09 -4.56
CA GLN A 16 -6.08 8.84 -4.93
C GLN A 16 -5.86 9.06 -6.43
N PHE A 17 -6.29 10.20 -6.96
CA PHE A 17 -6.17 10.53 -8.38
C PHE A 17 -5.57 11.92 -8.56
N ASN A 18 -5.18 12.22 -9.80
CA ASN A 18 -4.55 13.47 -10.16
C ASN A 18 -5.30 14.69 -9.60
N GLY A 19 -4.58 15.62 -8.99
CA GLY A 19 -5.13 16.85 -8.43
C GLY A 19 -6.00 16.69 -7.17
N MET A 20 -6.25 15.47 -6.69
CA MET A 20 -7.10 15.24 -5.51
C MET A 20 -6.30 15.01 -4.24
N THR A 21 -5.27 14.16 -4.27
CA THR A 21 -4.43 13.82 -3.11
C THR A 21 -2.95 13.96 -3.51
N PRO A 22 -2.09 14.55 -2.66
CA PRO A 22 -0.65 14.56 -2.90
C PRO A 22 -0.09 13.14 -3.13
N CYS A 23 0.74 12.96 -4.16
CA CYS A 23 1.23 11.63 -4.57
C CYS A 23 2.02 10.90 -3.47
N ASN A 24 2.63 11.63 -2.54
CA ASN A 24 3.44 11.06 -1.46
C ASN A 24 2.67 10.68 -0.20
N ASN A 25 1.37 10.96 -0.13
CA ASN A 25 0.63 10.69 1.10
C ASN A 25 0.54 9.19 1.42
N PHE A 26 0.47 8.32 0.40
CA PHE A 26 0.50 6.87 0.59
C PHE A 26 1.77 6.45 1.34
N TYR A 27 2.94 6.82 0.82
CA TYR A 27 4.24 6.50 1.42
C TYR A 27 4.44 7.13 2.79
N LYS A 28 3.91 8.35 3.03
CA LYS A 28 3.90 8.97 4.36
C LYS A 28 3.16 8.12 5.37
N VAL A 29 1.95 7.67 5.04
CA VAL A 29 1.15 6.82 5.95
C VAL A 29 1.80 5.45 6.11
N ALA A 30 2.30 4.84 5.04
CA ALA A 30 3.02 3.56 5.11
C ALA A 30 4.23 3.64 6.05
N SER A 31 4.98 4.74 5.99
CA SER A 31 6.12 5.01 6.86
C SER A 31 5.76 5.08 8.35
N LEU A 32 4.54 5.54 8.68
CA LEU A 32 4.07 5.59 10.07
C LEU A 32 3.93 4.19 10.67
N SER A 33 3.58 3.18 9.88
CA SER A 33 3.49 1.79 10.35
C SER A 33 4.83 1.28 10.90
N TYR A 34 5.94 1.70 10.30
CA TYR A 34 7.30 1.38 10.76
C TYR A 34 7.75 2.29 11.90
N ARG A 35 7.60 3.62 11.74
CA ARG A 35 8.02 4.61 12.73
C ARG A 35 7.34 4.42 14.10
N ASN A 36 6.07 4.02 14.10
CA ASN A 36 5.32 3.74 15.33
C ASN A 36 5.78 2.46 16.04
N LYS A 37 6.43 1.53 15.34
CA LYS A 37 6.97 0.28 15.90
C LYS A 37 8.40 0.46 16.36
N SER A 38 9.24 1.08 15.53
CA SER A 38 10.64 1.34 15.84
C SER A 38 11.21 2.43 14.95
N ALA A 39 11.62 3.56 15.56
CA ALA A 39 12.32 4.63 14.86
C ALA A 39 13.64 4.16 14.25
N GLU A 40 14.34 3.25 14.94
CA GLU A 40 15.57 2.59 14.49
C GLU A 40 15.33 1.77 13.21
N CYS A 41 14.25 1.00 13.17
CA CYS A 41 13.86 0.20 12.00
C CYS A 41 13.53 1.10 10.80
N ALA A 42 12.73 2.14 11.03
CA ALA A 42 12.39 3.11 9.99
C ALA A 42 13.63 3.82 9.42
N ALA A 43 14.58 4.20 10.28
CA ALA A 43 15.85 4.79 9.86
C ALA A 43 16.73 3.77 9.11
N THR A 44 16.75 2.50 9.56
CA THR A 44 17.46 1.40 8.89
C THR A 44 16.95 1.23 7.46
N ILE A 45 15.63 1.20 7.26
CA ILE A 45 15.01 1.10 5.93
C ILE A 45 15.37 2.33 5.08
N SER A 46 15.14 3.54 5.61
CA SER A 46 15.39 4.79 4.89
C SER A 46 16.84 4.95 4.44
N ASN A 47 17.80 4.58 5.28
CA ASN A 47 19.23 4.69 4.95
C ASN A 47 19.69 3.60 3.97
N SER A 48 18.98 2.46 3.95
CA SER A 48 19.39 1.29 3.15
C SER A 48 19.40 1.55 1.66
N TRP A 49 18.53 2.43 1.14
CA TRP A 49 18.47 2.75 -0.29
C TRP A 49 19.80 3.31 -0.80
N ASN A 50 20.37 4.25 -0.05
CA ASN A 50 21.68 4.83 -0.36
C ASN A 50 22.81 3.80 -0.20
N ALA A 51 22.74 2.92 0.80
CA ALA A 51 23.73 1.86 0.98
C ALA A 51 23.69 0.82 -0.15
N ILE A 52 22.50 0.44 -0.64
CA ILE A 52 22.34 -0.41 -1.83
C ILE A 52 22.98 0.28 -3.03
N ASN A 53 22.66 1.56 -3.27
CA ASN A 53 23.22 2.34 -4.37
C ASN A 53 24.76 2.44 -4.28
N ASN A 54 25.32 2.58 -3.08
CA ASN A 54 26.77 2.67 -2.89
C ASN A 54 27.48 1.34 -3.15
N ILE A 55 27.00 0.25 -2.56
CA ILE A 55 27.62 -1.07 -2.70
C ILE A 55 27.55 -1.54 -4.15
N THR A 56 26.41 -1.36 -4.81
CA THR A 56 26.17 -1.89 -6.16
C THR A 56 26.80 -1.08 -7.31
N LYS A 57 27.53 0.02 -7.01
CA LYS A 57 28.36 0.75 -7.99
C LYS A 57 29.45 -0.09 -8.64
N THR A 58 29.85 -1.19 -8.00
CA THR A 58 30.93 -2.07 -8.46
C THR A 58 30.43 -3.49 -8.66
N GLU A 59 31.03 -4.23 -9.59
CA GLU A 59 30.75 -5.66 -9.79
C GLU A 59 31.01 -6.47 -8.52
N SER A 60 32.10 -6.17 -7.79
CA SER A 60 32.40 -6.80 -6.51
C SER A 60 31.32 -6.57 -5.47
N GLY A 61 30.73 -5.37 -5.42
CA GLY A 61 29.67 -5.05 -4.45
C GLY A 61 28.32 -5.65 -4.84
N LYS A 62 27.99 -5.73 -6.12
CA LYS A 62 26.83 -6.53 -6.60
C LYS A 62 26.97 -7.99 -6.20
N LEU A 63 28.14 -8.61 -6.44
CA LEU A 63 28.43 -9.99 -6.03
C LEU A 63 28.35 -10.17 -4.50
N TRP A 64 28.89 -9.20 -3.75
CA TRP A 64 28.78 -9.19 -2.29
C TRP A 64 27.31 -9.19 -1.86
N LEU A 65 26.47 -8.33 -2.44
CA LEU A 65 25.06 -8.23 -2.09
C LEU A 65 24.30 -9.50 -2.49
N THR A 66 24.51 -10.02 -3.70
CA THR A 66 23.93 -11.29 -4.17
C THR A 66 24.21 -12.42 -3.19
N LYS A 67 25.46 -12.57 -2.73
CA LYS A 67 25.85 -13.63 -1.81
C LYS A 67 25.27 -13.43 -0.42
N ASN A 68 25.40 -12.22 0.14
CA ASN A 68 25.02 -11.95 1.52
C ASN A 68 23.50 -11.87 1.74
N TRP A 69 22.74 -11.50 0.72
CA TRP A 69 21.28 -11.55 0.73
C TRP A 69 20.72 -12.87 0.20
N MET A 70 21.58 -13.86 -0.06
CA MET A 70 21.20 -15.17 -0.58
C MET A 70 20.24 -15.06 -1.77
N LEU A 71 20.52 -14.18 -2.74
CA LEU A 71 19.60 -13.95 -3.86
C LEU A 71 19.59 -15.17 -4.78
N CYS A 72 18.42 -15.60 -5.24
CA CYS A 72 18.31 -16.71 -6.19
C CYS A 72 18.90 -16.37 -7.56
N GLN A 73 18.92 -15.09 -7.91
CA GLN A 73 19.44 -14.59 -9.18
C GLN A 73 20.49 -13.51 -8.90
N PRO A 74 21.64 -13.52 -9.61
CA PRO A 74 22.69 -12.56 -9.38
C PRO A 74 22.32 -11.17 -9.88
N LEU A 75 22.87 -10.13 -9.24
CA LEU A 75 22.77 -8.75 -9.69
C LEU A 75 23.87 -8.51 -10.73
N ASN A 76 23.54 -8.47 -12.02
CA ASN A 76 24.52 -8.27 -13.09
C ASN A 76 24.57 -6.80 -13.53
N ASN A 77 23.43 -6.13 -13.55
CA ASN A 77 23.30 -4.77 -14.07
C ASN A 77 22.47 -3.87 -13.13
N THR A 78 22.31 -2.61 -13.52
CA THR A 78 21.53 -1.63 -12.75
C THR A 78 20.03 -1.93 -12.73
N ASP A 79 19.51 -2.63 -13.74
CA ASP A 79 18.09 -2.99 -13.81
C ASP A 79 17.79 -4.10 -12.79
N ASP A 80 18.71 -5.04 -12.57
CA ASP A 80 18.60 -6.07 -11.52
C ASP A 80 18.57 -5.42 -10.13
N VAL A 81 19.40 -4.40 -9.90
CA VAL A 81 19.43 -3.62 -8.65
C VAL A 81 18.12 -2.85 -8.46
N THR A 82 17.59 -2.25 -9.53
CA THR A 82 16.30 -1.54 -9.50
C THR A 82 15.17 -2.51 -9.16
N GLN A 83 15.11 -3.68 -9.80
CA GLN A 83 14.13 -4.73 -9.49
C GLN A 83 14.21 -5.21 -8.03
N LEU A 84 15.41 -5.37 -7.47
CA LEU A 84 15.57 -5.73 -6.06
C LEU A 84 15.00 -4.66 -5.13
N LYS A 85 15.21 -3.38 -5.45
CA LYS A 85 14.70 -2.25 -4.66
C LYS A 85 13.18 -2.11 -4.79
N ASP A 86 12.64 -2.25 -6.00
CA ASP A 86 11.20 -2.28 -6.24
C ASP A 86 10.52 -3.43 -5.47
N TRP A 87 11.14 -4.61 -5.45
CA TRP A 87 10.67 -5.73 -4.65
C TRP A 87 10.66 -5.40 -3.15
N ALA A 88 11.76 -4.86 -2.63
CA ALA A 88 11.85 -4.50 -1.21
C ALA A 88 10.82 -3.43 -0.84
N ALA A 89 10.65 -2.39 -1.66
CA ALA A 89 9.63 -1.36 -1.50
C ALA A 89 8.23 -1.98 -1.48
N GLY A 90 7.90 -2.84 -2.45
CA GLY A 90 6.62 -3.56 -2.50
C GLY A 90 6.36 -4.44 -1.26
N MET A 91 7.41 -5.06 -0.69
CA MET A 91 7.27 -5.78 0.58
C MET A 91 6.93 -4.84 1.75
N TYR A 92 7.53 -3.66 1.81
CA TYR A 92 7.21 -2.68 2.85
C TYR A 92 5.79 -2.11 2.70
N GLU A 93 5.36 -1.83 1.47
CA GLU A 93 3.99 -1.41 1.18
C GLU A 93 2.98 -2.49 1.56
N TYR A 94 3.22 -3.74 1.15
CA TYR A 94 2.36 -4.88 1.46
C TYR A 94 2.18 -5.05 2.97
N LEU A 95 3.26 -4.97 3.74
CA LEU A 95 3.19 -5.06 5.19
C LEU A 95 2.44 -3.87 5.79
N ALA A 96 2.71 -2.64 5.35
CA ALA A 96 2.00 -1.46 5.85
C ALA A 96 0.48 -1.58 5.67
N MET A 97 0.03 -2.18 4.57
CA MET A 97 -1.40 -2.42 4.31
C MET A 97 -1.99 -3.58 5.12
N ASN A 98 -1.21 -4.63 5.39
CA ASN A 98 -1.73 -5.92 5.88
C ASN A 98 -1.29 -6.29 7.30
N ASP A 99 -0.57 -5.43 8.02
CA ASP A 99 -0.07 -5.72 9.37
C ASP A 99 -1.21 -5.81 10.40
N LEU A 100 -1.71 -7.02 10.63
CA LEU A 100 -2.67 -7.30 11.69
C LEU A 100 -1.94 -7.59 13.01
N PRO A 101 -2.50 -7.19 14.16
CA PRO A 101 -1.88 -7.44 15.46
C PRO A 101 -1.92 -8.92 15.89
N TYR A 102 -2.61 -9.79 15.14
CA TYR A 102 -2.77 -11.21 15.44
C TYR A 102 -2.54 -12.09 14.20
N PRO A 103 -1.93 -13.29 14.38
CA PRO A 103 -1.37 -13.83 15.63
C PRO A 103 -0.12 -13.07 16.12
N SER A 104 0.52 -12.25 15.28
CA SER A 104 1.62 -11.35 15.63
C SER A 104 1.81 -10.31 14.53
N SER A 105 2.19 -9.08 14.88
CA SER A 105 2.60 -8.06 13.90
C SER A 105 3.86 -8.51 13.17
N MET A 106 3.81 -8.51 11.85
CA MET A 106 4.93 -8.86 10.99
C MET A 106 5.92 -7.71 10.88
N ILE A 107 5.43 -6.47 10.90
CA ILE A 107 6.29 -5.28 10.97
C ILE A 107 7.12 -5.29 12.25
N GLU A 108 6.52 -5.69 13.38
CA GLU A 108 7.24 -5.78 14.65
C GLU A 108 8.38 -6.81 14.59
N LYS A 109 8.10 -8.03 14.11
CA LYS A 109 9.12 -9.06 13.91
C LYS A 109 10.24 -8.63 12.96
N LEU A 110 9.89 -7.94 11.88
CA LEU A 110 10.86 -7.38 10.94
C LEU A 110 11.73 -6.34 11.64
N CYS A 111 11.12 -5.43 12.39
CA CYS A 111 11.82 -4.33 13.06
C CYS A 111 12.69 -4.78 14.24
N GLU A 112 12.37 -5.89 14.91
CA GLU A 112 13.25 -6.51 15.92
C GLU A 112 14.63 -6.89 15.34
N GLN A 113 14.69 -7.16 14.03
CA GLN A 113 15.93 -7.54 13.34
C GLN A 113 16.68 -6.34 12.71
N MET A 114 16.05 -5.17 12.67
CA MET A 114 16.56 -3.96 12.00
C MET A 114 17.06 -2.94 13.03
N THR A 115 18.34 -3.03 13.43
CA THR A 115 18.90 -2.32 14.59
C THR A 115 20.23 -1.57 14.35
N TYR A 116 20.64 -1.36 13.09
CA TYR A 116 21.98 -0.82 12.76
C TYR A 116 21.97 0.35 11.76
N HIS A 117 21.03 1.30 11.88
CA HIS A 117 20.87 2.40 10.91
C HIS A 117 22.10 3.30 10.71
N ALA A 118 22.99 3.38 11.72
CA ALA A 118 24.15 4.27 11.76
C ALA A 118 25.50 3.56 11.54
N LEU A 119 25.50 2.26 11.25
CA LEU A 119 26.72 1.53 10.89
C LEU A 119 27.02 1.67 9.39
N GLY A 120 28.23 1.27 8.96
CA GLY A 120 28.61 1.28 7.55
C GLY A 120 27.70 0.41 6.67
N ASP A 121 27.67 0.72 5.37
CA ASP A 121 26.73 0.17 4.37
C ASP A 121 26.54 -1.36 4.48
N GLU A 122 27.62 -2.13 4.61
CA GLU A 122 27.53 -3.60 4.71
C GLU A 122 26.73 -4.06 5.94
N ASN A 123 27.01 -3.51 7.12
CA ASN A 123 26.32 -3.88 8.36
C ASN A 123 24.85 -3.45 8.32
N LEU A 124 24.58 -2.28 7.74
CA LEU A 124 23.24 -1.78 7.52
C LEU A 124 22.44 -2.75 6.64
N LEU A 125 22.99 -3.15 5.48
CA LEU A 125 22.33 -4.07 4.56
C LEU A 125 22.18 -5.48 5.14
N MET A 126 23.10 -5.94 6.00
CA MET A 126 22.90 -7.20 6.74
C MET A 126 21.77 -7.10 7.78
N SER A 127 21.53 -5.91 8.35
CA SER A 127 20.36 -5.68 9.20
C SER A 127 19.06 -5.73 8.41
N VAL A 128 19.03 -5.10 7.23
CA VAL A 128 17.89 -5.13 6.32
C VAL A 128 17.57 -6.56 5.91
N PHE A 129 18.60 -7.33 5.54
CA PHE A 129 18.42 -8.72 5.15
C PHE A 129 17.81 -9.57 6.26
N ARG A 130 18.26 -9.43 7.52
CA ARG A 130 17.67 -10.15 8.65
C ARG A 130 16.19 -9.83 8.83
N GLY A 131 15.81 -8.56 8.68
CA GLY A 131 14.40 -8.16 8.74
C GLY A 131 13.55 -8.71 7.59
N LEU A 132 14.02 -8.61 6.35
CA LEU A 132 13.33 -9.15 5.18
C LEU A 132 13.26 -10.69 5.20
N SER A 133 14.24 -11.35 5.82
CA SER A 133 14.27 -12.82 6.00
C SER A 133 13.11 -13.36 6.83
N VAL A 134 12.54 -12.55 7.72
CA VAL A 134 11.31 -12.90 8.44
C VAL A 134 10.15 -13.18 7.48
N LEU A 135 10.12 -12.50 6.33
CA LEU A 135 9.04 -12.60 5.35
C LEU A 135 9.22 -13.81 4.42
N PHE A 136 10.41 -13.94 3.82
CA PHE A 136 10.62 -14.96 2.80
C PHE A 136 11.07 -16.31 3.38
N ASN A 137 11.57 -16.37 4.61
CA ASN A 137 12.05 -17.61 5.24
C ASN A 137 11.36 -17.92 6.58
N SER A 138 10.07 -17.61 6.69
CA SER A 138 9.29 -17.84 7.91
C SER A 138 9.22 -19.33 8.33
N THR A 139 9.32 -20.27 7.38
CA THR A 139 9.35 -21.72 7.64
C THR A 139 10.75 -22.30 7.80
N GLY A 140 11.80 -21.54 7.46
CA GLY A 140 13.18 -22.03 7.42
C GLY A 140 13.55 -22.85 6.18
N GLU A 141 12.61 -23.05 5.24
CA GLU A 141 12.79 -23.91 4.07
C GLU A 141 13.26 -23.15 2.81
N SER A 142 13.30 -21.82 2.85
CA SER A 142 13.68 -21.01 1.69
C SER A 142 15.19 -21.02 1.50
N GLU A 143 15.65 -21.57 0.38
CA GLU A 143 17.08 -21.66 0.03
C GLU A 143 17.67 -20.30 -0.37
N CYS A 144 16.85 -19.41 -0.96
CA CYS A 144 17.29 -18.12 -1.49
C CYS A 144 16.12 -17.12 -1.61
N LEU A 145 16.43 -15.82 -1.67
CA LEU A 145 15.48 -14.72 -1.85
C LEU A 145 15.21 -14.48 -3.34
N LYS A 146 13.94 -14.57 -3.73
CA LYS A 146 13.46 -14.28 -5.09
C LYS A 146 12.93 -12.84 -5.15
N TYR A 147 13.64 -11.96 -5.85
CA TYR A 147 13.22 -10.56 -6.05
C TYR A 147 12.65 -10.31 -7.45
N GLU A 148 12.84 -11.24 -8.38
CA GLU A 148 12.28 -11.13 -9.72
C GLU A 148 10.75 -11.16 -9.68
N THR A 149 10.14 -10.29 -10.48
CA THR A 149 8.70 -10.35 -10.68
C THR A 149 8.40 -11.59 -11.51
N VAL A 150 7.87 -12.64 -10.88
CA VAL A 150 7.28 -13.77 -11.61
C VAL A 150 6.27 -13.21 -12.60
N ASN A 151 6.23 -13.76 -13.82
CA ASN A 151 5.29 -13.35 -14.86
C ASN A 151 3.91 -13.07 -14.23
N PRO A 152 3.42 -11.82 -14.28
CA PRO A 152 2.24 -11.44 -13.53
C PRO A 152 1.09 -12.37 -13.91
N GLU A 153 0.44 -12.96 -12.91
CA GLU A 153 -0.77 -13.76 -13.10
C GLU A 153 -1.81 -12.97 -13.90
N SER A 154 -2.82 -13.65 -14.47
CA SER A 154 -3.84 -12.99 -15.29
C SER A 154 -4.49 -11.78 -14.61
N THR A 155 -4.68 -11.84 -13.29
CA THR A 155 -5.24 -10.76 -12.47
C THR A 155 -4.34 -9.52 -12.44
N GLU A 156 -3.04 -9.71 -12.20
CA GLU A 156 -2.07 -8.61 -12.15
C GLU A 156 -1.89 -7.95 -13.53
N ARG A 157 -1.99 -8.72 -14.63
CA ARG A 157 -2.03 -8.13 -15.97
C ARG A 157 -3.26 -7.27 -16.21
N GLY A 158 -4.42 -7.70 -15.73
CA GLY A 158 -5.67 -6.93 -15.80
C GLY A 158 -5.55 -5.62 -15.04
N TRP A 159 -5.05 -5.67 -13.80
CA TRP A 159 -4.83 -4.47 -12.98
C TRP A 159 -3.87 -3.48 -13.63
N ARG A 160 -2.71 -3.95 -14.11
CA ARG A 160 -1.74 -3.11 -14.83
C ARG A 160 -2.31 -2.47 -16.10
N TYR A 161 -3.21 -3.15 -16.79
CA TYR A 161 -3.90 -2.55 -17.94
C TYR A 161 -4.88 -1.45 -17.49
N GLN A 162 -5.62 -1.67 -16.40
CA GLN A 162 -6.53 -0.65 -15.85
C GLN A 162 -5.77 0.61 -15.40
N THR A 163 -4.60 0.46 -14.77
CA THR A 163 -3.80 1.62 -14.35
C THR A 163 -3.20 2.35 -15.55
N CYS A 164 -2.78 1.62 -16.59
CA CYS A 164 -2.31 2.20 -17.85
C CYS A 164 -3.41 2.84 -18.73
N THR A 165 -4.67 2.84 -18.31
CA THR A 165 -5.80 3.41 -19.05
C THR A 165 -6.54 4.47 -18.23
N GLU A 166 -7.32 4.04 -17.25
CA GLU A 166 -8.24 4.91 -16.50
C GLU A 166 -7.80 5.12 -15.06
N MET A 167 -7.32 4.07 -14.38
CA MET A 167 -6.98 4.07 -12.96
C MET A 167 -5.57 4.63 -12.73
N VAL A 168 -5.34 5.87 -13.18
CA VAL A 168 -4.02 6.53 -13.10
C VAL A 168 -3.83 7.12 -11.69
N PHE A 169 -3.09 6.41 -10.85
CA PHE A 169 -2.74 6.85 -9.51
C PHE A 169 -1.40 7.62 -9.53
N PRO A 170 -1.37 8.93 -9.26
CA PRO A 170 -0.11 9.61 -9.01
C PRO A 170 0.54 9.03 -7.77
N ASP A 171 1.77 8.54 -7.93
CA ASP A 171 2.50 7.83 -6.90
C ASP A 171 3.94 8.33 -6.85
N CYS A 172 4.38 8.81 -5.69
CA CYS A 172 5.71 9.37 -5.53
C CYS A 172 6.24 9.22 -4.11
N ALA A 173 7.52 8.91 -3.97
CA ALA A 173 8.21 8.91 -2.69
C ALA A 173 9.17 10.12 -2.62
N ASN A 174 9.23 10.78 -1.46
CA ASN A 174 10.15 11.90 -1.24
C ASN A 174 11.42 11.46 -0.51
N GLY A 175 11.35 10.40 0.28
CA GLY A 175 12.42 9.89 1.12
C GLY A 175 12.78 10.77 2.32
N GLY A 176 13.63 10.22 3.20
CA GLY A 176 14.16 10.91 4.37
C GLY A 176 13.11 11.19 5.46
N GLU A 177 12.94 12.46 5.82
CA GLU A 177 12.00 12.85 6.89
C GLU A 177 10.54 12.66 6.47
N ASP A 178 10.22 12.79 5.18
CA ASP A 178 8.86 12.62 4.67
C ASP A 178 8.42 11.15 4.78
N ASP A 179 9.19 10.23 4.20
CA ASP A 179 8.88 8.80 4.13
C ASP A 179 10.17 7.95 4.11
N ILE A 180 10.04 6.65 4.43
CA ILE A 180 11.16 5.72 4.54
C ILE A 180 11.61 5.15 3.19
N PHE A 181 11.00 5.55 2.08
CA PHE A 181 11.23 4.97 0.76
C PHE A 181 12.32 5.74 0.01
N GLU A 182 12.81 5.19 -1.09
CA GLU A 182 13.75 5.92 -1.92
C GLU A 182 13.02 7.03 -2.69
N PRO A 183 13.60 8.24 -2.81
CA PRO A 183 12.99 9.30 -3.60
C PRO A 183 12.69 8.87 -5.03
N ASN A 184 11.42 8.93 -5.42
CA ASN A 184 10.92 8.59 -6.74
C ASN A 184 9.83 9.60 -7.14
N PRO A 185 10.15 10.64 -7.93
CA PRO A 185 9.19 11.65 -8.33
C PRO A 185 8.17 11.09 -9.32
N TRP A 186 6.93 11.54 -9.21
CA TRP A 186 5.88 11.21 -10.19
C TRP A 186 6.12 11.95 -11.51
N ASP A 187 6.37 11.21 -12.57
CA ASP A 187 6.42 11.71 -13.95
C ASP A 187 5.35 11.02 -14.81
N PHE A 188 4.30 11.78 -15.16
CA PHE A 188 3.20 11.28 -15.97
C PHE A 188 3.64 10.91 -17.40
N GLU A 189 4.59 11.64 -17.98
CA GLU A 189 5.02 11.39 -19.36
C GLU A 189 5.85 10.10 -19.43
N GLU A 190 6.76 9.90 -18.47
CA GLU A 190 7.49 8.64 -18.35
C GLU A 190 6.54 7.46 -18.12
N TYR A 191 5.57 7.63 -17.22
CA TYR A 191 4.53 6.63 -16.97
C TYR A 191 3.73 6.29 -18.23
N ALA A 192 3.30 7.31 -18.98
CA ALA A 192 2.53 7.14 -20.21
C ALA A 192 3.33 6.40 -21.30
N GLN A 193 4.62 6.70 -21.45
CA GLN A 193 5.50 6.01 -22.40
C GLN A 193 5.70 4.53 -22.03
N LYS A 194 5.83 4.21 -20.73
CA LYS A 194 5.91 2.82 -20.25
C LYS A 194 4.62 2.04 -20.59
N CYS A 195 3.46 2.67 -20.39
CA CYS A 195 2.18 2.08 -20.74
C CYS A 195 2.01 1.87 -22.25
N GLU A 196 2.39 2.85 -23.07
CA GLU A 196 2.31 2.76 -24.52
C GLU A 196 3.20 1.64 -25.06
N LYS A 197 4.44 1.55 -24.57
CA LYS A 197 5.37 0.48 -24.94
C LYS A 197 4.86 -0.92 -24.56
N LYS A 198 4.21 -1.06 -23.41
CA LYS A 198 3.83 -2.37 -22.85
C LYS A 198 2.46 -2.86 -23.32
N TYR A 199 1.50 -1.95 -23.49
CA TYR A 199 0.10 -2.26 -23.73
C TYR A 199 -0.46 -1.60 -25.00
N GLY A 200 0.29 -0.72 -25.67
CA GLY A 200 -0.20 0.01 -26.85
C GLY A 200 -1.29 1.04 -26.52
N VAL A 201 -1.41 1.44 -25.25
CA VAL A 201 -2.40 2.41 -24.77
C VAL A 201 -1.70 3.53 -24.01
N ARG A 202 -2.29 4.72 -24.08
CA ARG A 202 -1.81 5.89 -23.32
C ARG A 202 -2.83 6.25 -22.24
N PRO A 203 -2.40 6.41 -20.97
CA PRO A 203 -3.30 6.69 -19.87
C PRO A 203 -3.99 8.06 -19.99
N ILE A 204 -5.22 8.16 -19.49
CA ILE A 204 -5.98 9.40 -19.40
C ILE A 204 -6.01 9.84 -17.93
N ALA A 205 -5.15 10.80 -17.59
CA ALA A 205 -4.86 11.18 -16.20
C ALA A 205 -6.09 11.52 -15.32
N ASP A 206 -7.15 12.05 -15.92
CA ASP A 206 -8.36 12.53 -15.24
C ASP A 206 -9.63 11.75 -15.61
N ALA A 207 -9.50 10.54 -16.17
CA ALA A 207 -10.64 9.72 -16.57
C ALA A 207 -11.59 9.43 -15.40
N ILE A 208 -11.06 9.01 -14.25
CA ILE A 208 -11.86 8.69 -13.06
C ILE A 208 -12.51 9.94 -12.48
N GLU A 209 -11.80 11.08 -12.48
CA GLU A 209 -12.40 12.35 -12.04
C GLU A 209 -13.60 12.72 -12.91
N LYS A 210 -13.44 12.70 -14.23
CA LYS A 210 -14.49 13.06 -15.18
C LYS A 210 -15.67 12.09 -15.13
N GLN A 211 -15.40 10.80 -14.97
CA GLN A 211 -16.42 9.77 -14.97
C GLN A 211 -17.22 9.73 -13.66
N TYR A 212 -16.55 9.88 -12.51
CA TYR A 212 -17.16 9.67 -11.19
C TYR A 212 -17.32 10.95 -10.35
N GLY A 213 -16.89 12.11 -10.87
CA GLY A 213 -17.09 13.43 -10.25
C GLY A 213 -16.08 13.80 -9.16
N GLY A 214 -15.05 12.98 -8.95
CA GLY A 214 -13.96 13.24 -8.00
C GLY A 214 -14.42 13.57 -6.58
N ARG A 215 -14.09 14.76 -6.08
CA ARG A 215 -14.48 15.21 -4.73
C ARG A 215 -15.95 15.62 -4.61
N ASN A 216 -16.69 15.76 -5.71
CA ASN A 216 -18.08 16.21 -5.68
C ASN A 216 -19.05 15.06 -5.41
N LEU A 217 -19.21 14.70 -4.13
CA LEU A 217 -20.11 13.62 -3.69
C LEU A 217 -21.43 14.14 -3.08
N LYS A 218 -21.77 15.43 -3.25
CA LYS A 218 -22.93 16.05 -2.59
C LYS A 218 -24.28 15.47 -3.03
N THR A 219 -24.35 14.94 -4.24
CA THR A 219 -25.55 14.30 -4.82
C THR A 219 -25.58 12.80 -4.59
N ALA A 220 -24.51 12.21 -4.04
CA ALA A 220 -24.49 10.80 -3.67
C ALA A 220 -25.32 10.57 -2.40
N SER A 221 -25.79 9.35 -2.22
CA SER A 221 -26.59 8.93 -1.07
C SER A 221 -26.30 7.48 -0.71
N ASN A 222 -26.51 7.16 0.57
CA ASN A 222 -26.46 5.79 1.09
C ASN A 222 -25.11 5.11 0.88
N ILE A 223 -24.03 5.83 1.21
CA ILE A 223 -22.67 5.30 1.15
C ILE A 223 -22.00 5.47 2.51
N ILE A 224 -21.43 4.39 3.04
CA ILE A 224 -20.51 4.45 4.17
C ILE A 224 -19.11 4.20 3.65
N PHE A 225 -18.22 5.17 3.86
CA PHE A 225 -16.80 5.04 3.63
C PHE A 225 -16.11 4.69 4.95
N SER A 226 -15.66 3.45 5.12
CA SER A 226 -14.87 3.05 6.28
C SER A 226 -13.39 3.07 5.95
N ASN A 227 -12.55 3.59 6.85
CA ASN A 227 -11.09 3.67 6.63
C ASN A 227 -10.33 3.32 7.91
N GLY A 228 -9.38 2.39 7.79
CA GLY A 228 -8.35 2.19 8.80
C GLY A 228 -7.28 3.27 8.70
N LEU A 229 -6.96 3.98 9.78
CA LEU A 229 -6.03 5.13 9.70
C LEU A 229 -4.54 4.74 9.63
N TRP A 230 -4.21 3.45 9.71
CA TRP A 230 -2.87 2.93 9.40
C TRP A 230 -2.78 2.33 8.00
N ASP A 231 -3.91 2.19 7.30
CA ASP A 231 -3.93 1.83 5.90
C ASP A 231 -3.39 2.98 5.04
N PRO A 232 -2.30 2.79 4.27
CA PRO A 232 -1.77 3.81 3.37
C PRO A 232 -2.81 4.39 2.40
N PHE A 233 -3.78 3.58 1.96
CA PHE A 233 -4.85 4.02 1.06
C PHE A 233 -5.87 4.95 1.71
N SER A 234 -5.93 5.01 3.05
CA SER A 234 -6.80 5.96 3.75
C SER A 234 -6.49 7.41 3.41
N SER A 235 -5.26 7.70 2.98
CA SER A 235 -4.85 9.03 2.53
C SER A 235 -5.64 9.55 1.32
N GLY A 236 -6.06 8.65 0.43
CA GLY A 236 -6.93 8.93 -0.71
C GLY A 236 -8.41 8.66 -0.43
N GLY A 237 -8.79 8.35 0.81
CA GLY A 237 -10.15 7.99 1.20
C GLY A 237 -11.03 9.18 1.59
N VAL A 238 -12.33 8.91 1.78
CA VAL A 238 -13.29 9.88 2.34
C VAL A 238 -13.22 9.83 3.87
N LEU A 239 -12.58 10.83 4.46
CA LEU A 239 -12.28 10.85 5.90
C LEU A 239 -13.24 11.71 6.75
N LYS A 240 -14.27 12.29 6.15
CA LYS A 240 -15.26 13.14 6.83
C LYS A 240 -16.64 12.90 6.23
N ASN A 241 -17.68 13.08 7.04
CA ASN A 241 -19.06 13.03 6.56
C ASN A 241 -19.27 14.10 5.47
N ILE A 242 -19.88 13.70 4.35
CA ILE A 242 -20.22 14.58 3.24
C ILE A 242 -21.67 15.05 3.37
N SER A 243 -22.56 14.16 3.84
CA SER A 243 -23.97 14.45 4.08
C SER A 243 -24.50 13.56 5.22
N SER A 244 -25.80 13.64 5.51
CA SER A 244 -26.46 12.73 6.46
C SER A 244 -26.51 11.27 5.98
N THR A 245 -26.35 11.01 4.69
CA THR A 245 -26.43 9.66 4.08
C THR A 245 -25.13 9.21 3.43
N VAL A 246 -24.13 10.09 3.34
CA VAL A 246 -22.76 9.78 2.90
C VAL A 246 -21.81 10.08 4.06
N GLN A 247 -21.46 9.03 4.81
CA GLN A 247 -20.72 9.16 6.06
C GLN A 247 -19.37 8.44 6.01
N ALA A 248 -18.43 8.93 6.81
CA ALA A 248 -17.12 8.35 7.00
C ALA A 248 -17.03 7.67 8.38
N LEU A 249 -16.59 6.42 8.42
CA LEU A 249 -16.27 5.69 9.64
C LEU A 249 -14.75 5.51 9.72
N LEU A 250 -14.13 6.11 10.73
CA LEU A 250 -12.68 6.03 10.90
C LEU A 250 -12.34 5.01 11.98
N MET A 251 -11.38 4.16 11.68
CA MET A 251 -10.86 3.15 12.60
C MET A 251 -9.39 3.46 12.91
N PRO A 252 -9.11 4.24 13.97
CA PRO A 252 -7.73 4.53 14.37
C PRO A 252 -6.95 3.26 14.66
N LYS A 253 -5.68 3.24 14.25
CA LYS A 253 -4.75 2.11 14.47
C LYS A 253 -5.21 0.78 13.87
N THR A 254 -5.86 0.84 12.71
CA THR A 254 -6.26 -0.34 11.95
C THR A 254 -5.82 -0.23 10.50
N THR A 255 -5.65 -1.40 9.88
CA THR A 255 -5.08 -1.58 8.55
C THR A 255 -6.17 -1.80 7.49
N HIS A 256 -5.75 -2.17 6.28
CA HIS A 256 -6.58 -2.21 5.09
C HIS A 256 -7.78 -3.16 5.26
N GLN A 257 -8.99 -2.62 5.10
CA GLN A 257 -10.26 -3.38 5.04
C GLN A 257 -10.54 -4.35 6.20
N VAL A 258 -9.98 -4.11 7.40
CA VAL A 258 -10.12 -5.03 8.54
C VAL A 258 -11.57 -5.25 8.96
N ASP A 259 -12.44 -4.27 8.74
CA ASP A 259 -13.88 -4.32 9.00
C ASP A 259 -14.63 -5.31 8.09
N LEU A 260 -14.09 -5.63 6.91
CA LEU A 260 -14.65 -6.64 6.00
C LEU A 260 -14.12 -8.06 6.26
N LEU A 261 -13.05 -8.22 7.03
CA LEU A 261 -12.54 -9.54 7.42
C LEU A 261 -13.55 -10.28 8.32
N ALA A 262 -13.41 -11.60 8.36
CA ALA A 262 -14.16 -12.43 9.29
C ALA A 262 -13.90 -12.00 10.75
N SER A 263 -14.89 -12.23 11.62
CA SER A 263 -14.73 -11.94 13.05
C SER A 263 -13.62 -12.80 13.64
N HIS A 264 -12.81 -12.18 14.49
CA HIS A 264 -11.72 -12.80 15.21
C HIS A 264 -11.78 -12.44 16.71
N PRO A 265 -11.45 -13.35 17.64
CA PRO A 265 -11.50 -13.07 19.09
C PRO A 265 -10.64 -11.87 19.54
N ASN A 266 -9.60 -11.56 18.78
CA ASN A 266 -8.68 -10.45 19.06
C ASN A 266 -9.00 -9.16 18.27
N ASP A 267 -10.17 -9.09 17.61
CA ASP A 267 -10.60 -7.85 16.97
C ASP A 267 -10.69 -6.72 18.00
N THR A 268 -10.17 -5.56 17.64
CA THR A 268 -10.26 -4.38 18.50
C THR A 268 -11.70 -3.91 18.63
N LEU A 269 -12.02 -3.26 19.76
CA LEU A 269 -13.36 -2.73 19.99
C LEU A 269 -13.85 -1.81 18.85
N ILE A 270 -12.95 -1.02 18.25
CA ILE A 270 -13.32 -0.11 17.15
C ILE A 270 -13.73 -0.86 15.88
N VAL A 271 -13.08 -1.99 15.56
CA VAL A 271 -13.46 -2.85 14.43
C VAL A 271 -14.84 -3.45 14.68
N VAL A 272 -15.07 -3.98 15.89
CA VAL A 272 -16.39 -4.53 16.28
C VAL A 272 -17.48 -3.46 16.18
N GLN A 273 -17.23 -2.26 16.72
CA GLN A 273 -18.17 -1.13 16.65
C GLN A 273 -18.45 -0.68 15.22
N THR A 274 -17.44 -0.68 14.35
CA THR A 274 -17.59 -0.32 12.92
C THR A 274 -18.46 -1.35 12.21
N ARG A 275 -18.24 -2.65 12.43
CA ARG A 275 -19.09 -3.72 11.88
C ARG A 275 -20.54 -3.64 12.39
N GLU A 276 -20.75 -3.32 13.65
CA GLU A 276 -22.10 -3.08 14.18
C GLU A 276 -22.74 -1.82 13.58
N ALA A 277 -21.96 -0.76 13.32
CA ALA A 277 -22.44 0.39 12.57
C ALA A 277 -22.83 0.01 11.13
N HIS A 278 -22.03 -0.78 10.42
CA HIS A 278 -22.38 -1.30 9.09
C HIS A 278 -23.70 -2.08 9.11
N LYS A 279 -23.87 -3.02 10.06
CA LYS A 279 -25.12 -3.77 10.21
C LYS A 279 -26.33 -2.85 10.43
N ARG A 280 -26.18 -1.80 11.24
CA ARG A 280 -27.26 -0.83 11.47
C ARG A 280 -27.61 -0.05 10.20
N TRP A 281 -26.62 0.42 9.45
CA TRP A 281 -26.84 1.10 8.17
C TRP A 281 -27.51 0.20 7.14
N ILE A 282 -27.00 -1.02 6.96
CA ILE A 282 -27.56 -2.00 6.02
C ILE A 282 -29.03 -2.31 6.37
N LYS A 283 -29.34 -2.56 7.66
CA LYS A 283 -30.72 -2.78 8.11
C LYS A 283 -31.61 -1.58 7.79
N LYS A 284 -31.14 -0.37 8.12
CA LYS A 284 -31.86 0.87 7.81
C LYS A 284 -32.14 1.00 6.31
N TRP A 285 -31.15 0.76 5.45
CA TRP A 285 -31.32 0.86 4.00
C TRP A 285 -32.30 -0.19 3.44
N ILE A 286 -32.29 -1.41 3.97
CA ILE A 286 -33.26 -2.44 3.61
C ILE A 286 -34.68 -2.01 4.00
N ASP A 287 -34.85 -1.43 5.19
CA ASP A 287 -36.15 -0.95 5.66
C ASP A 287 -36.63 0.26 4.86
N ASP A 288 -35.76 1.25 4.61
CA ASP A 288 -36.06 2.42 3.78
C ASP A 288 -36.48 2.01 2.36
N TYR A 289 -35.77 1.04 1.75
CA TYR A 289 -36.11 0.52 0.43
C TYR A 289 -37.50 -0.13 0.43
N ARG A 290 -37.78 -1.01 1.39
CA ARG A 290 -39.08 -1.68 1.53
C ARG A 290 -40.23 -0.71 1.73
N LEU A 291 -40.01 0.39 2.46
CA LEU A 291 -41.01 1.43 2.68
C LEU A 291 -41.21 2.31 1.45
N SER A 292 -40.17 2.52 0.64
CA SER A 292 -40.27 3.30 -0.60
C SER A 292 -41.02 2.60 -1.74
N ASP A 293 -41.14 1.27 -1.67
CA ASP A 293 -41.91 0.45 -2.61
C ASP A 293 -43.39 0.27 -2.20
N ILE A 294 -43.85 0.92 -1.11
CA ILE A 294 -45.26 0.94 -0.71
C ILE A 294 -45.96 2.12 -1.43
N PRO A 295 -47.02 1.87 -2.22
CA PRO A 295 -47.74 2.90 -2.98
C PRO A 295 -48.32 4.03 -2.12
#